data_AF-A0A5J4N7Y5-F1
#
_entry.id   AF-A0A5J4N7Y5-F1
#
_cell.length_a   1.000
_cell.length_b   1.000
_cell.length_c   1.000
_cell.angle_alpha   90.00
_cell.angle_beta   90.00
_cell.angle_gamma   90.00
#
_symmetry.space_group_name_H-M   'P 1'
#
loop_
_entity.id
_entity.type
_entity.pdbx_description
1 polymer ?
#
loop_
_entity_poly.entity_id
_entity_poly.type
_entity_poly.pdbx_seq_one_letter_code
_entity_poly.pdbx_strand_id
1 'polypeptide(L)'
;MSNRVSGGICENCQHNTAGRNCQHCAEGYHRDWTKPISHEQVCIACRCHPIGSIIRHDCDRRSGQCRCKQGVTGLTCDRCQDGYHQTRSPNNPCTKGWSYRLVV
;
A
#
# COMPACT_ATOMS: atom_id res chain seq x y z
N MET A 1 -36.91 -23.97 -9.23
CA MET A 1 -35.95 -23.26 -8.35
C MET A 1 -35.34 -22.12 -9.14
N SER A 2 -35.92 -20.91 -9.08
CA SER A 2 -35.39 -19.77 -9.84
C SER A 2 -34.31 -19.09 -8.99
N ASN A 3 -33.05 -19.36 -9.30
CA ASN A 3 -31.93 -18.59 -8.73
C ASN A 3 -32.09 -17.15 -9.20
N ARG A 4 -32.55 -16.26 -8.31
CA ARG A 4 -32.59 -14.81 -8.55
C ARG A 4 -31.16 -14.29 -8.54
N VAL A 5 -30.47 -14.41 -9.67
CA VAL A 5 -29.20 -13.72 -9.91
C VAL A 5 -29.54 -12.25 -10.15
N SER A 6 -29.36 -11.42 -9.13
CA SER A 6 -29.49 -9.96 -9.28
C SER A 6 -28.33 -9.45 -10.13
N GLY A 7 -28.62 -8.98 -11.34
CA GLY A 7 -27.63 -8.50 -12.31
C GLY A 7 -27.20 -7.04 -12.15
N GLY A 8 -27.72 -6.34 -11.13
CA GLY A 8 -27.45 -4.92 -10.89
C GLY A 8 -25.96 -4.61 -10.77
N ILE A 9 -25.57 -3.44 -11.24
CA ILE A 9 -24.23 -2.87 -11.10
C ILE A 9 -24.40 -1.52 -10.44
N CYS A 10 -23.64 -1.26 -9.38
CA CYS A 10 -23.59 0.05 -8.75
C CYS A 10 -22.81 1.01 -9.65
N GLU A 11 -23.38 2.19 -9.88
CA GLU A 11 -22.70 3.30 -10.53
C GLU A 11 -22.21 4.32 -9.48
N ASN A 12 -21.11 5.01 -9.76
CA ASN A 12 -20.54 6.06 -8.90
C ASN A 12 -20.34 5.64 -7.43
N CYS A 13 -19.59 4.56 -7.22
CA CYS A 13 -19.22 4.09 -5.88
C CYS A 13 -18.61 5.21 -5.02
N GLN A 14 -19.24 5.48 -3.87
CA GLN A 14 -18.80 6.47 -2.90
C GLN A 14 -17.75 5.88 -1.93
N HIS A 15 -17.22 6.70 -1.03
CA HIS A 15 -16.34 6.25 0.07
C HIS A 15 -15.05 5.56 -0.40
N ASN A 16 -14.56 5.92 -1.60
CA ASN A 16 -13.40 5.31 -2.24
C ASN A 16 -13.52 3.78 -2.41
N THR A 17 -14.75 3.31 -2.59
CA THR A 17 -15.04 1.91 -2.93
C THR A 17 -15.10 1.73 -4.44
N ALA A 18 -14.97 0.48 -4.89
CA ALA A 18 -14.95 0.09 -6.28
C ALA A 18 -15.43 -1.36 -6.45
N GLY A 19 -15.70 -1.72 -7.70
CA GLY A 19 -16.24 -3.03 -8.08
C GLY A 19 -17.73 -2.97 -8.40
N ARG A 20 -18.27 -4.08 -8.91
CA ARG A 20 -19.66 -4.18 -9.39
C ARG A 20 -20.69 -3.76 -8.34
N ASN A 21 -20.40 -4.04 -7.07
CA ASN A 21 -21.28 -3.78 -5.94
C ASN A 21 -20.57 -2.89 -4.90
N CYS A 22 -19.58 -2.10 -5.31
CA CYS A 22 -18.77 -1.27 -4.42
C CYS A 22 -18.13 -2.05 -3.24
N GLN A 23 -17.77 -3.31 -3.47
CA GLN A 23 -17.43 -4.25 -2.41
C GLN A 23 -15.94 -4.29 -2.03
N HIS A 24 -15.10 -3.55 -2.74
CA HIS A 24 -13.66 -3.45 -2.49
C HIS A 24 -13.22 -1.99 -2.50
N CYS A 25 -12.01 -1.69 -2.04
CA CYS A 25 -11.47 -0.34 -2.15
C CYS A 25 -10.95 -0.04 -3.55
N ALA A 26 -11.09 1.21 -3.95
CA ALA A 26 -10.55 1.75 -5.20
C ALA A 26 -9.02 1.68 -5.22
N GLU A 27 -8.44 1.89 -6.40
CA GLU A 27 -6.99 2.00 -6.55
C GLU A 27 -6.44 3.14 -5.69
N GLY A 28 -5.30 2.92 -5.05
CA GLY A 28 -4.75 3.86 -4.06
C GLY A 28 -5.40 3.81 -2.68
N TYR A 29 -6.27 2.83 -2.41
CA TYR A 29 -6.86 2.61 -1.09
C TYR A 29 -6.77 1.15 -0.65
N HIS A 30 -6.62 0.94 0.66
CA HIS A 30 -6.69 -0.36 1.31
C HIS A 30 -7.85 -0.44 2.30
N ARG A 31 -8.30 -1.66 2.58
CA ARG A 31 -9.43 -1.91 3.49
C ARG A 31 -9.01 -1.76 4.95
N ASP A 32 -9.84 -1.06 5.72
CA ASP A 32 -9.86 -1.10 7.17
C ASP A 32 -10.70 -2.29 7.64
N TRP A 33 -10.08 -3.29 8.26
CA TRP A 33 -10.78 -4.48 8.75
C TRP A 33 -11.53 -4.25 10.06
N THR A 34 -11.30 -3.12 10.74
CA THR A 34 -12.01 -2.76 11.97
C THR A 34 -13.41 -2.22 11.70
N LYS A 35 -13.73 -1.90 10.43
CA LYS A 35 -15.01 -1.31 10.01
C LYS A 35 -15.74 -2.19 9.00
N PRO A 36 -17.08 -2.14 8.96
CA PRO A 36 -17.86 -2.80 7.91
C PRO A 36 -17.64 -2.12 6.55
N ILE A 37 -17.82 -2.86 5.45
CA ILE A 37 -17.64 -2.35 4.08
C ILE A 37 -18.59 -1.21 3.70
N SER A 38 -19.71 -1.07 4.41
CA SER A 38 -20.66 0.04 4.23
C SER A 38 -20.23 1.33 4.93
N HIS A 39 -19.16 1.32 5.73
CA HIS A 39 -18.72 2.49 6.48
C HIS A 39 -18.03 3.51 5.56
N GLU A 40 -18.32 4.80 5.76
CA GLU A 40 -17.85 5.91 4.91
C GLU A 40 -16.32 6.05 4.83
N GLN A 41 -15.64 5.48 5.82
CA GLN A 41 -14.19 5.51 6.03
C GLN A 41 -13.57 4.11 6.03
N VAL A 42 -14.20 3.13 5.38
CA VAL A 42 -13.65 1.76 5.30
C VAL A 42 -12.42 1.67 4.40
N CYS A 43 -12.27 2.60 3.45
CA CYS A 43 -11.14 2.64 2.53
C CYS A 43 -10.15 3.73 2.94
N ILE A 44 -8.95 3.30 3.33
CA ILE A 44 -7.86 4.15 3.80
C ILE A 44 -6.89 4.39 2.65
N ALA A 45 -6.54 5.66 2.40
CA ALA A 45 -5.61 6.02 1.33
C ALA A 45 -4.22 5.43 1.57
N CYS A 46 -3.63 4.83 0.52
CA CYS A 46 -2.24 4.40 0.51
C CYS A 46 -1.33 5.63 0.67
N ARG A 47 -0.48 5.62 1.70
CA ARG A 47 0.49 6.69 1.99
C ARG A 47 1.93 6.21 1.77
N CYS A 48 2.22 5.63 0.60
CA CYS A 48 3.55 5.12 0.33
C CYS A 48 4.57 6.26 0.19
N HIS A 49 5.73 6.10 0.82
CA HIS A 49 6.78 7.10 0.85
C HIS A 49 7.34 7.31 -0.57
N PRO A 50 7.39 8.54 -1.09
CA PRO A 50 7.69 8.81 -2.50
C PRO A 50 9.09 8.34 -2.92
N ILE A 51 10.04 8.31 -1.99
CA ILE A 51 11.40 7.87 -2.25
C ILE A 51 11.58 6.38 -1.93
N GLY A 52 10.92 5.90 -0.88
CA GLY A 52 11.15 4.57 -0.30
C GLY A 52 10.29 3.47 -0.92
N SER A 53 9.22 3.84 -1.61
CA SER A 53 8.36 2.91 -2.37
C SER A 53 8.73 2.90 -3.85
N ILE A 54 8.36 1.83 -4.54
CA ILE A 54 8.48 1.70 -6.00
C ILE A 54 7.41 2.56 -6.69
N ILE A 55 6.20 2.57 -6.14
CA ILE A 55 5.05 3.33 -6.65
C ILE A 55 4.34 4.00 -5.46
N ARG A 56 4.13 5.33 -5.54
CA ARG A 56 3.64 6.18 -4.43
C ARG A 56 2.21 5.87 -3.97
N HIS A 57 1.35 5.40 -4.87
CA HIS A 57 -0.07 5.18 -4.60
C HIS A 57 -0.50 3.72 -4.80
N ASP A 58 0.45 2.79 -4.86
CA ASP A 58 0.15 1.37 -5.02
C ASP A 58 0.52 0.63 -3.74
N CYS A 59 -0.51 0.24 -2.99
CA CYS A 59 -0.38 -0.61 -1.81
C CYS A 59 -1.35 -1.78 -1.89
N ASP A 60 -0.99 -2.87 -1.22
CA ASP A 60 -1.82 -4.07 -1.19
C ASP A 60 -3.20 -3.74 -0.57
N ARG A 61 -4.27 -4.00 -1.32
CA ARG A 61 -5.64 -3.58 -0.94
C ARG A 61 -6.14 -4.23 0.36
N ARG A 62 -5.52 -5.33 0.79
CA ARG A 62 -5.91 -6.08 1.99
C ARG A 62 -5.10 -5.65 3.22
N SER A 63 -3.78 -5.55 3.10
CA SER A 63 -2.87 -5.26 4.21
C SER A 63 -2.48 -3.79 4.32
N GLY A 64 -2.61 -3.02 3.25
CA GLY A 64 -2.08 -1.65 3.14
C GLY A 64 -0.58 -1.57 2.92
N GLN A 65 0.10 -2.71 2.74
CA GLN A 65 1.56 -2.75 2.56
C GLN A 65 1.95 -2.17 1.19
N CYS A 66 2.75 -1.11 1.23
CA CYS A 66 3.36 -0.52 0.05
C CYS A 66 4.50 -1.40 -0.48
N ARG A 67 4.74 -1.33 -1.80
CA ARG A 67 5.88 -2.01 -2.43
C ARG A 67 7.16 -1.22 -2.18
N CYS A 68 7.96 -1.65 -1.21
CA CYS A 68 9.17 -0.95 -0.81
C CYS A 68 10.36 -1.23 -1.73
N LYS A 69 11.26 -0.26 -1.87
CA LYS A 69 12.57 -0.43 -2.51
C LYS A 69 13.48 -1.29 -1.63
N GLN A 70 14.57 -1.78 -2.22
CA GLN A 70 15.54 -2.60 -1.51
C GLN A 70 16.09 -1.89 -0.27
N GLY A 71 16.14 -2.60 0.86
CA GLY A 71 16.63 -2.04 2.12
C GLY A 71 15.65 -1.12 2.84
N VAL A 72 14.47 -0.86 2.29
CA VAL A 72 13.41 -0.05 2.90
C VAL A 72 12.34 -0.97 3.49
N THR A 73 11.75 -0.59 4.61
CA THR A 73 10.69 -1.33 5.32
C THR A 73 9.67 -0.39 5.94
N GLY A 74 8.66 -0.96 6.61
CA GLY A 74 7.49 -0.25 7.13
C GLY A 74 6.29 -0.38 6.20
N LEU A 75 5.08 -0.18 6.75
CA LEU A 75 3.82 -0.25 6.00
C LEU A 75 3.83 0.72 4.81
N THR A 76 4.39 1.91 5.03
CA THR A 76 4.48 3.01 4.08
C THR A 76 5.86 3.15 3.44
N CYS A 77 6.80 2.24 3.70
CA CYS A 77 8.19 2.32 3.21
C CYS A 77 8.95 3.58 3.67
N ASP A 78 8.78 3.97 4.93
CA ASP A 78 9.26 5.21 5.54
C ASP A 78 10.60 5.06 6.28
N ARG A 79 11.10 3.84 6.47
CA ARG A 79 12.34 3.57 7.22
C ARG A 79 13.22 2.52 6.57
N CYS A 80 14.51 2.55 6.87
CA CYS A 80 15.43 1.49 6.43
C CYS A 80 15.29 0.23 7.28
N GLN A 81 15.58 -0.92 6.69
CA GLN A 81 15.75 -2.18 7.39
C GLN A 81 16.95 -2.12 8.34
N ASP A 82 16.97 -3.00 9.34
CA ASP A 82 18.12 -3.10 10.25
C ASP A 82 19.40 -3.42 9.47
N GLY A 83 20.48 -2.70 9.80
CA GLY A 83 21.76 -2.79 9.09
C GLY A 83 21.85 -1.98 7.78
N TYR A 84 20.78 -1.29 7.38
CA TYR A 84 20.80 -0.29 6.31
C TYR A 84 20.86 1.12 6.88
N HIS A 85 21.47 2.03 6.14
CA HIS A 85 21.53 3.46 6.47
C HIS A 85 20.86 4.29 5.39
N GLN A 86 20.24 5.41 5.80
CA GLN A 86 19.64 6.36 4.88
C GLN A 86 20.73 7.10 4.10
N THR A 87 20.53 7.25 2.80
CA THR A 87 21.39 8.05 1.93
C THR A 87 20.62 9.21 1.32
N ARG A 88 21.34 10.10 0.62
CA ARG A 88 20.74 11.18 -0.16
C ARG A 88 20.33 10.76 -1.58
N SER A 89 20.46 9.47 -1.93
CA SER A 89 20.11 8.98 -3.27
C SER A 89 18.61 8.67 -3.38
N PRO A 90 17.87 9.27 -4.34
CA PRO A 90 16.46 8.94 -4.56
C PRO A 90 16.24 7.51 -5.05
N ASN A 91 17.22 6.94 -5.77
CA ASN A 91 17.12 5.59 -6.33
C ASN A 91 17.49 4.52 -5.31
N ASN A 92 18.49 4.79 -4.47
CA ASN A 92 18.98 3.89 -3.43
C ASN A 92 18.91 4.57 -2.05
N PRO A 93 17.71 4.84 -1.52
CA PRO A 93 17.56 5.60 -0.28
C PRO A 93 18.08 4.86 0.95
N CYS A 94 18.15 3.53 0.90
CA CYS A 94 18.70 2.71 1.96
C CYS A 94 19.79 1.81 1.37
N THR A 95 21.02 1.92 1.87
CA THR A 95 22.13 1.04 1.47
C THR A 95 22.68 0.31 2.68
N LYS A 96 23.11 -0.95 2.52
CA LYS A 96 23.88 -1.61 3.57
C LYS A 96 25.21 -0.89 3.70
N GLY A 97 25.56 -0.47 4.91
CA GLY A 97 26.94 -0.10 5.19
C GLY A 97 27.76 -1.32 4.85
N TRP A 98 28.73 -1.19 3.94
CA TRP A 98 29.72 -2.23 3.80
C TRP A 98 30.34 -2.38 5.18
N SER A 99 30.15 -3.54 5.81
CA SER A 99 30.97 -3.95 6.94
C SER A 99 32.39 -3.74 6.47
N TYR A 100 33.03 -2.74 7.02
CA TYR A 100 34.43 -2.36 6.83
C TYR A 100 35.28 -3.62 6.66
N ARG A 101 35.58 -4.00 5.41
CA ARG A 101 36.91 -4.48 5.08
C ARG A 101 37.71 -3.24 4.71
N LEU A 102 38.01 -2.45 5.75
CA LEU A 102 39.31 -1.80 5.81
C LEU A 102 40.30 -2.97 5.93
N VAL A 103 40.69 -3.54 4.79
CA VAL A 103 42.01 -4.15 4.71
C VAL A 103 42.95 -2.94 4.60
N VAL A 104 43.31 -2.40 5.76
CA VAL A 104 44.55 -1.64 5.88
C VAL A 104 45.72 -2.52 5.48
#